data_AF-A0A3S5IV11-F1
#
_entry.id   AF-A0A3S5IV11-F1
#
_cell.length_a   1.000
_cell.length_b   1.000
_cell.length_c   1.000
_cell.angle_alpha   90.00
_cell.angle_beta   90.00
_cell.angle_gamma   90.00
#
_symmetry.space_group_name_H-M   'P 1'
#
loop_
_entity.id
_entity.type
_entity.pdbx_description
1 polymer ?
#
loop_
_entity_poly.entity_id
_entity_poly.type
_entity_poly.pdbx_seq_one_letter_code
_entity_poly.pdbx_strand_id
1 'polypeptide(L)'
;MTVKLKPKQTIIALDVSSLEEIKGLLSIIDKDLFRLKVGKQLFTSQGPKAIDKLRSLGFDIFLDLKLHDIPNTVSKSLANICNLGVWMSNIHILGGQEMIEAASSTVKRLNSEMILLGVTILTSLNENNLVELGFNSSVEDLAINLAKLGKQNGIDGVVCSIEDISGIKAALGGDFLSVTPGVRMLQDIDDQKRAGSIYDAIRFGTDFVVVGREITQAKNPEGVLKKIESLIV
;
A
#
# COMPACT_ATOMS: atom_id res chain seq x y z
N MET A 1 -24.87 -7.05 6.38
CA MET A 1 -24.30 -6.50 5.13
C MET A 1 -23.32 -7.52 4.59
N THR A 2 -23.52 -8.04 3.39
CA THR A 2 -22.52 -8.90 2.74
C THR A 2 -21.36 -7.99 2.35
N VAL A 3 -20.23 -8.18 3.02
CA VAL A 3 -18.97 -7.47 2.72
C VAL A 3 -18.54 -7.85 1.30
N LYS A 4 -18.27 -6.84 0.47
CA LYS A 4 -18.10 -6.99 -0.98
C LYS A 4 -16.95 -6.11 -1.46
N LEU A 5 -15.92 -6.72 -2.04
CA LEU A 5 -14.84 -6.08 -2.77
C LEU A 5 -15.18 -6.05 -4.26
N LYS A 6 -14.67 -5.07 -4.98
CA LYS A 6 -14.66 -5.05 -6.45
C LYS A 6 -13.37 -5.70 -6.95
N PRO A 7 -13.34 -6.16 -8.21
CA PRO A 7 -12.11 -6.63 -8.85
C PRO A 7 -10.98 -5.60 -8.67
N LYS A 8 -9.79 -6.12 -8.40
CA LYS A 8 -8.54 -5.38 -8.19
C LYS A 8 -8.48 -4.49 -6.94
N GLN A 9 -9.42 -4.59 -5.99
CA GLN A 9 -9.30 -3.93 -4.68
C GLN A 9 -8.40 -4.68 -3.69
N THR A 10 -8.02 -5.93 -4.00
CA THR A 10 -7.04 -6.70 -3.21
C THR A 10 -5.68 -6.67 -3.89
N ILE A 11 -4.66 -6.28 -3.11
CA ILE A 11 -3.26 -6.23 -3.54
C ILE A 11 -2.49 -7.32 -2.80
N ILE A 12 -1.83 -8.22 -3.54
CA ILE A 12 -1.04 -9.32 -2.97
C ILE A 12 0.42 -8.86 -2.81
N ALA A 13 0.93 -8.88 -1.59
CA ALA A 13 2.31 -8.53 -1.27
C ALA A 13 3.29 -9.67 -1.61
N LEU A 14 4.21 -9.39 -2.52
CA LEU A 14 5.28 -10.30 -2.92
C LEU A 14 6.52 -10.07 -2.04
N ASP A 15 6.40 -10.41 -0.76
CA ASP A 15 7.49 -10.26 0.22
C ASP A 15 8.46 -11.46 0.14
N VAL A 16 9.13 -11.58 -1.00
CA VAL A 16 10.13 -12.62 -1.32
C VAL A 16 11.40 -11.99 -1.91
N SER A 17 12.51 -12.72 -1.88
CA SER A 17 13.76 -12.23 -2.46
C SER A 17 13.83 -12.50 -3.97
N SER A 18 13.09 -13.50 -4.47
CA SER A 18 13.06 -13.84 -5.88
C SER A 18 11.69 -14.26 -6.41
N LEU A 19 11.36 -13.83 -7.63
CA LEU A 19 10.15 -14.29 -8.34
C LEU A 19 10.13 -15.82 -8.55
N GLU A 20 11.29 -16.47 -8.59
CA GLU A 20 11.36 -17.94 -8.69
C GLU A 20 10.78 -18.62 -7.44
N GLU A 21 10.91 -18.03 -6.26
CA GLU A 21 10.34 -18.58 -5.00
C GLU A 21 8.82 -18.72 -5.05
N ILE A 22 8.17 -17.86 -5.85
CA ILE A 22 6.71 -17.77 -5.95
C ILE A 22 6.19 -18.07 -7.36
N LYS A 23 7.00 -18.68 -8.23
CA LYS A 23 6.63 -18.90 -9.63
C LYS A 23 5.32 -19.67 -9.78
N GLY A 24 5.13 -20.72 -8.98
CA GLY A 24 3.88 -21.50 -8.95
C GLY A 24 2.69 -20.70 -8.42
N LEU A 25 2.93 -19.80 -7.47
CA LEU A 25 1.88 -18.89 -6.97
C LEU A 25 1.49 -17.86 -8.05
N LEU A 26 2.47 -17.26 -8.74
CA LEU A 26 2.20 -16.30 -9.81
C LEU A 26 1.36 -16.88 -10.95
N SER A 27 1.48 -18.19 -11.23
CA SER A 27 0.67 -18.84 -12.26
C SER A 27 -0.79 -19.05 -11.90
N ILE A 28 -1.16 -18.93 -10.62
CA ILE A 28 -2.54 -19.14 -10.15
C ILE A 28 -3.24 -17.85 -9.70
N ILE A 29 -2.52 -16.73 -9.60
CA ILE A 29 -3.15 -15.43 -9.29
C ILE A 29 -3.84 -14.90 -10.54
N ASP A 30 -5.14 -14.66 -10.44
CA ASP A 30 -5.91 -14.01 -11.51
C ASP A 30 -5.60 -12.49 -11.55
N LYS A 31 -4.95 -12.05 -12.63
CA LYS A 31 -4.58 -10.65 -12.90
C LYS A 31 -5.78 -9.70 -13.04
N ASP A 32 -6.96 -10.24 -13.35
CA ASP A 32 -8.18 -9.45 -13.53
C ASP A 32 -8.90 -9.23 -12.19
N LEU A 33 -8.60 -10.05 -11.17
CA LEU A 33 -9.11 -9.92 -9.81
C LEU A 33 -8.13 -9.28 -8.83
N PHE A 34 -6.82 -9.48 -9.02
CA PHE A 34 -5.79 -9.06 -8.07
C PHE A 34 -4.76 -8.12 -8.67
N ARG A 35 -4.20 -7.27 -7.81
CA ARG A 35 -2.98 -6.49 -8.09
C ARG A 35 -1.82 -7.02 -7.27
N LEU A 36 -0.60 -6.65 -7.63
CA LEU A 36 0.60 -7.12 -6.93
C LEU A 36 1.34 -5.94 -6.29
N LYS A 37 1.86 -6.13 -5.08
CA LYS A 37 2.77 -5.18 -4.42
C LYS A 37 4.18 -5.73 -4.44
N VAL A 38 5.11 -4.94 -5.00
CA VAL A 38 6.54 -5.18 -4.91
C VAL A 38 7.12 -4.25 -3.86
N GLY A 39 7.59 -4.82 -2.75
CA GLY A 39 8.24 -4.08 -1.67
C GLY A 39 9.77 -4.00 -1.82
N LYS A 40 10.42 -3.40 -0.82
CA LYS A 40 11.88 -3.26 -0.75
C LYS A 40 12.64 -4.58 -0.89
N GLN A 41 12.15 -5.69 -0.35
CA GLN A 41 12.86 -6.97 -0.39
C GLN A 41 13.10 -7.45 -1.83
N LEU A 42 12.02 -7.64 -2.60
CA LEU A 42 12.10 -8.07 -3.99
C LEU A 42 12.78 -7.01 -4.88
N PHE A 43 12.44 -5.72 -4.69
CA PHE A 43 13.00 -4.66 -5.52
C PHE A 43 14.50 -4.47 -5.30
N THR A 44 15.00 -4.56 -4.07
CA THR A 44 16.45 -4.46 -3.81
C THR A 44 17.20 -5.69 -4.33
N SER A 45 16.56 -6.87 -4.36
CA SER A 45 17.19 -8.09 -4.88
C SER A 45 17.22 -8.15 -6.41
N GLN A 46 16.12 -7.81 -7.08
CA GLN A 46 15.96 -7.99 -8.54
C GLN A 46 15.77 -6.71 -9.34
N GLY A 47 15.52 -5.58 -8.66
CA GLY A 47 15.39 -4.27 -9.28
C GLY A 47 14.22 -4.17 -10.26
N PRO A 48 14.33 -3.24 -11.23
CA PRO A 48 13.32 -3.00 -12.27
C PRO A 48 12.93 -4.25 -13.08
N LYS A 49 13.83 -5.23 -13.23
CA LYS A 49 13.55 -6.46 -14.00
C LYS A 49 12.37 -7.25 -13.43
N ALA A 50 12.17 -7.22 -12.10
CA ALA A 50 11.02 -7.85 -11.48
C ALA A 50 9.72 -7.14 -11.88
N ILE A 51 9.74 -5.80 -11.96
CA ILE A 51 8.59 -5.00 -12.40
C ILE A 51 8.25 -5.31 -13.85
N ASP A 52 9.23 -5.29 -14.75
CA ASP A 52 9.03 -5.60 -16.18
C ASP A 52 8.42 -7.00 -16.36
N LYS A 53 8.93 -7.99 -15.61
CA LYS A 53 8.42 -9.36 -15.65
C LYS A 53 6.97 -9.43 -15.20
N LEU A 54 6.61 -8.87 -14.06
CA LEU A 54 5.25 -8.93 -13.53
C LEU A 54 4.25 -8.16 -14.42
N ARG A 55 4.67 -7.01 -14.97
CA ARG A 55 3.87 -6.27 -15.96
C ARG A 55 3.68 -7.04 -17.26
N SER A 56 4.69 -7.78 -17.72
CA SER A 56 4.54 -8.65 -18.91
C SER A 56 3.52 -9.78 -18.73
N LEU A 57 3.20 -10.13 -17.48
CA LEU A 57 2.14 -11.08 -17.13
C LEU A 57 0.76 -10.40 -17.02
N GLY A 58 0.68 -9.08 -17.21
CA GLY A 58 -0.56 -8.30 -17.22
C GLY A 58 -1.02 -7.77 -15.86
N PHE A 59 -0.16 -7.81 -14.83
CA PHE A 59 -0.50 -7.29 -13.50
C PHE A 59 -0.31 -5.78 -13.38
N ASP A 60 -1.25 -5.15 -12.66
CA ASP A 60 -1.06 -3.80 -12.12
C ASP A 60 -0.15 -3.88 -10.88
N ILE A 61 0.90 -3.08 -10.84
CA ILE A 61 1.93 -3.13 -9.79
C ILE A 61 1.87 -1.91 -8.89
N PHE A 62 1.76 -2.16 -7.58
CA PHE A 62 2.08 -1.19 -6.53
C PHE A 62 3.55 -1.35 -6.13
N LEU A 63 4.39 -0.38 -6.49
CA LEU A 63 5.79 -0.33 -6.10
C LEU A 63 5.96 0.41 -4.76
N ASP A 64 6.08 -0.36 -3.68
CA ASP A 64 6.05 0.09 -2.29
C ASP A 64 7.47 0.29 -1.73
N LEU A 65 8.13 1.38 -2.15
CA LEU A 65 9.49 1.73 -1.72
C LEU A 65 9.52 2.76 -0.59
N LYS A 66 8.41 3.44 -0.33
CA LYS A 66 8.24 4.46 0.72
C LYS A 66 9.37 5.48 0.68
N LEU A 67 9.52 6.17 -0.47
CA LEU A 67 10.63 7.11 -0.65
C LEU A 67 10.56 8.21 0.42
N HIS A 68 11.71 8.52 1.02
CA HIS A 68 11.82 9.51 2.08
C HIS A 68 13.25 10.06 2.06
N ASP A 69 13.41 11.23 1.46
CA ASP A 69 14.70 11.88 1.23
C ASP A 69 14.44 13.38 0.97
N ILE A 70 15.45 14.17 0.64
CA ILE A 70 15.27 15.55 0.23
C ILE A 70 14.42 15.66 -1.06
N PRO A 71 13.73 16.79 -1.29
CA PRO A 71 12.76 16.93 -2.39
C PRO A 71 13.31 16.54 -3.78
N ASN A 72 14.53 16.95 -4.10
CA ASN A 72 15.16 16.67 -5.39
C ASN A 72 15.43 15.17 -5.62
N THR A 73 15.85 14.45 -4.57
CA THR A 73 16.13 13.01 -4.66
C THR A 73 14.85 12.23 -4.88
N VAL A 74 13.79 12.57 -4.13
CA VAL A 74 12.47 11.95 -4.28
C VAL A 74 11.87 12.24 -5.66
N SER A 75 11.95 13.49 -6.14
CA SER A 75 11.52 13.87 -7.48
C SER A 75 12.21 13.03 -8.57
N LYS A 76 13.55 12.96 -8.55
CA LYS A 76 14.30 12.16 -9.54
C LYS A 76 13.97 10.67 -9.46
N SER A 77 13.81 10.14 -8.25
CA SER A 77 13.44 8.74 -8.05
C SER A 77 12.03 8.44 -8.59
N LEU A 78 11.06 9.32 -8.34
CA LEU A 78 9.71 9.19 -8.87
C LEU A 78 9.65 9.33 -10.39
N ALA A 79 10.49 10.16 -11.00
CA ALA A 79 10.58 10.22 -12.46
C ALA A 79 10.98 8.86 -13.06
N ASN A 80 11.95 8.18 -12.43
CA ASN A 80 12.34 6.82 -12.85
C ASN A 80 11.22 5.81 -12.59
N ILE A 81 10.53 5.89 -11.45
CA ILE A 81 9.39 5.00 -11.14
C ILE A 81 8.24 5.20 -12.13
N CYS A 82 7.93 6.44 -12.54
CA CYS A 82 6.92 6.70 -13.57
C CYS A 82 7.28 6.02 -14.89
N ASN A 83 8.56 6.02 -15.28
CA ASN A 83 9.04 5.34 -16.50
C ASN A 83 8.93 3.81 -16.41
N LEU A 84 8.89 3.23 -15.20
CA LEU A 84 8.60 1.80 -15.02
C LEU A 84 7.13 1.45 -15.27
N GLY A 85 6.25 2.45 -15.44
CA GLY A 85 4.82 2.32 -15.71
C GLY A 85 4.06 1.49 -14.67
N VAL A 86 4.45 1.63 -13.41
CA VAL A 86 3.72 1.01 -12.29
C VAL A 86 2.37 1.68 -12.10
N TRP A 87 1.40 0.94 -11.59
CA TRP A 87 0.05 1.46 -11.32
C TRP A 87 0.04 2.41 -10.13
N MET A 88 0.88 2.15 -9.12
CA MET A 88 0.91 2.89 -7.87
C MET A 88 2.32 2.92 -7.28
N SER A 89 2.67 4.00 -6.58
CA SER A 89 3.87 4.07 -5.73
C SER A 89 3.63 4.99 -4.53
N ASN A 90 4.62 5.15 -3.65
CA ASN A 90 4.46 5.91 -2.41
C ASN A 90 5.72 6.62 -1.89
N ILE A 91 5.45 7.63 -1.07
CA ILE A 91 6.42 8.42 -0.30
C ILE A 91 6.02 8.45 1.18
N HIS A 92 6.93 8.76 2.10
CA HIS A 92 6.56 9.11 3.47
C HIS A 92 6.13 10.57 3.57
N ILE A 93 4.95 10.84 4.14
CA ILE A 93 4.50 12.23 4.36
C ILE A 93 5.40 12.95 5.38
N LEU A 94 6.04 12.21 6.29
CA LEU A 94 7.02 12.73 7.24
C LEU A 94 8.24 13.41 6.59
N GLY A 95 8.43 13.28 5.28
CA GLY A 95 9.44 14.06 4.54
C GLY A 95 9.10 15.54 4.36
N GLY A 96 7.90 15.97 4.78
CA GLY A 96 7.51 17.37 4.82
C GLY A 96 6.94 17.91 3.50
N GLN A 97 6.33 19.09 3.59
CA GLN A 97 5.58 19.72 2.51
C GLN A 97 6.36 19.81 1.20
N GLU A 98 7.58 20.37 1.23
CA GLU A 98 8.39 20.57 0.03
C GLU A 98 8.70 19.26 -0.70
N MET A 99 8.93 18.16 0.04
CA MET A 99 9.18 16.85 -0.55
C MET A 99 7.92 16.31 -1.23
N ILE A 100 6.76 16.47 -0.59
CA ILE A 100 5.46 16.02 -1.10
C ILE A 100 5.10 16.78 -2.37
N GLU A 101 5.26 18.11 -2.37
CA GLU A 101 5.01 18.96 -3.54
C GLU A 101 5.93 18.61 -4.71
N ALA A 102 7.23 18.39 -4.45
CA ALA A 102 8.18 17.98 -5.49
C ALA A 102 7.81 16.61 -6.09
N ALA A 103 7.35 15.69 -5.25
CA ALA A 103 6.89 14.37 -5.66
C ALA A 103 5.64 14.45 -6.55
N SER A 104 4.56 15.07 -6.06
CA SER A 104 3.30 15.18 -6.80
C SER A 104 3.45 15.99 -8.10
N SER A 105 4.23 17.07 -8.07
CA SER A 105 4.54 17.88 -9.25
C SER A 105 5.31 17.09 -10.30
N THR A 106 6.17 16.15 -9.89
CA THR A 106 6.90 15.28 -10.83
C THR A 106 5.95 14.35 -11.56
N VAL A 107 5.06 13.68 -10.84
CA VAL A 107 4.06 12.77 -11.43
C VAL A 107 3.17 13.52 -12.43
N LYS A 108 2.66 14.70 -12.03
CA LYS A 108 1.84 15.56 -12.89
C LYS A 108 2.58 16.05 -14.13
N ARG A 109 3.83 16.55 -13.98
CA ARG A 109 4.64 17.06 -15.09
C ARG A 109 4.96 15.99 -16.14
N LEU A 110 5.09 14.74 -15.71
CA LEU A 110 5.31 13.60 -16.61
C LEU A 110 4.01 13.07 -17.24
N ASN A 111 2.85 13.66 -16.91
CA ASN A 111 1.53 13.18 -17.32
C ASN A 111 1.34 11.68 -17.01
N SER A 112 1.89 11.22 -15.89
CA SER A 112 1.78 9.83 -15.46
C SER A 112 0.43 9.58 -14.82
N GLU A 113 -0.23 8.47 -15.16
CA GLU A 113 -1.46 7.99 -14.52
C GLU A 113 -1.19 7.23 -13.21
N MET A 114 0.07 7.13 -12.79
CA MET A 114 0.46 6.43 -11.57
C MET A 114 -0.15 7.11 -10.33
N ILE A 115 -0.84 6.32 -9.51
CA ILE A 115 -1.35 6.76 -8.21
C ILE A 115 -0.18 6.96 -7.25
N LEU A 116 -0.03 8.17 -6.72
CA LEU A 116 0.97 8.49 -5.72
C LEU A 116 0.33 8.54 -4.33
N LEU A 117 0.76 7.64 -3.44
CA LEU A 117 0.29 7.57 -2.07
C LEU A 117 1.26 8.17 -1.06
N GLY A 118 0.71 8.63 0.05
CA GLY A 118 1.44 9.07 1.24
C GLY A 118 1.38 8.03 2.35
N VAL A 119 2.52 7.53 2.81
CA VAL A 119 2.58 6.76 4.06
C VAL A 119 2.47 7.73 5.23
N THR A 120 1.46 7.54 6.08
CA THR A 120 1.27 8.31 7.32
C THR A 120 2.17 7.74 8.42
N ILE A 121 1.61 6.97 9.34
CA ILE A 121 2.33 6.28 10.42
C ILE A 121 2.43 4.80 10.08
N LEU A 122 3.63 4.22 10.24
CA LEU A 122 3.81 2.79 10.05
C LEU A 122 2.96 2.04 11.09
N THR A 123 2.28 0.98 10.67
CA THR A 123 1.41 0.17 11.53
C THR A 123 2.14 -0.46 12.71
N SER A 124 3.48 -0.54 12.65
CA SER A 124 4.36 -1.02 13.72
C SER A 124 4.63 0.01 14.84
N LEU A 125 4.28 1.29 14.64
CA LEU A 125 4.51 2.35 15.62
C LEU A 125 3.28 2.57 16.50
N ASN A 126 3.51 2.73 17.80
CA ASN A 126 2.51 3.12 18.78
C ASN A 126 2.86 4.48 19.42
N GLU A 127 2.04 4.95 20.36
CA GLU A 127 2.24 6.24 21.04
C GLU A 127 3.59 6.36 21.73
N ASN A 128 4.09 5.30 22.38
CA ASN A 128 5.40 5.32 23.02
C ASN A 128 6.52 5.56 22.00
N ASN A 129 6.43 4.93 20.82
CA ASN A 129 7.40 5.16 19.75
C ASN A 129 7.31 6.59 19.20
N LEU A 130 6.10 7.17 19.13
CA LEU A 130 5.94 8.57 18.72
C LEU A 130 6.59 9.52 19.72
N VAL A 131 6.43 9.29 21.02
CA VAL A 131 7.10 10.06 22.07
C VAL A 131 8.63 9.92 21.98
N GLU A 132 9.16 8.72 21.76
CA GLU A 132 10.59 8.49 21.52
C GLU A 132 11.13 9.28 20.32
N LEU A 133 10.31 9.48 19.28
CA LEU A 133 10.64 10.27 18.10
C LEU A 133 10.42 11.79 18.29
N GLY A 134 9.95 12.22 19.46
CA GLY A 134 9.71 13.63 19.79
C GLY A 134 8.33 14.17 19.40
N PHE A 135 7.38 13.30 19.07
CA PHE A 135 5.98 13.70 18.84
C PHE A 135 5.19 13.68 20.14
N ASN A 136 4.34 14.70 20.33
CA ASN A 136 3.46 14.85 21.51
C ASN A 136 1.98 14.64 21.16
N SER A 137 1.68 13.98 20.05
CA SER A 137 0.32 13.74 19.54
C SER A 137 -0.06 12.28 19.67
N SER A 138 -1.36 11.99 19.74
CA SER A 138 -1.83 10.62 19.56
C SER A 138 -1.48 10.10 18.16
N VAL A 139 -1.43 8.78 18.00
CA VAL A 139 -1.14 8.16 16.70
C VAL A 139 -2.20 8.52 15.66
N GLU A 140 -3.47 8.51 16.06
CA GLU A 140 -4.61 8.84 15.20
C GLU A 140 -4.56 10.31 14.74
N ASP A 141 -4.33 11.25 15.68
CA ASP A 141 -4.25 12.67 15.35
C ASP A 141 -3.10 12.94 14.38
N LEU A 142 -1.93 12.34 14.62
CA LEU A 142 -0.78 12.50 13.74
C LEU A 142 -1.06 11.89 12.36
N ALA A 143 -1.68 10.71 12.28
CA ALA A 143 -2.05 10.08 11.02
C ALA A 143 -3.02 10.94 10.21
N ILE A 144 -4.05 11.51 10.84
CA ILE A 144 -5.02 12.41 10.20
C ILE A 144 -4.34 13.70 9.73
N ASN A 145 -3.46 14.29 10.54
CA ASN A 145 -2.72 15.50 10.19
C ASN A 145 -1.77 15.28 9.01
N LEU A 146 -1.05 14.14 8.98
CA LEU A 146 -0.24 13.76 7.84
C LEU A 146 -1.10 13.51 6.60
N ALA A 147 -2.26 12.85 6.73
CA ALA A 147 -3.17 12.65 5.60
C ALA A 147 -3.67 13.98 5.01
N LYS A 148 -4.02 14.95 5.87
CA LYS A 148 -4.37 16.33 5.45
C LYS A 148 -3.22 17.00 4.70
N LEU A 149 -1.99 16.91 5.24
CA LEU A 149 -0.80 17.47 4.60
C LEU A 149 -0.55 16.84 3.22
N GLY A 150 -0.66 15.52 3.11
CA GLY A 150 -0.53 14.82 1.83
C GLY A 150 -1.57 15.28 0.81
N LYS A 151 -2.84 15.33 1.20
CA LYS A 151 -3.94 15.76 0.32
C LYS A 151 -3.76 17.19 -0.18
N GLN A 152 -3.41 18.12 0.72
CA GLN A 152 -3.18 19.53 0.37
C GLN A 152 -2.07 19.71 -0.66
N ASN A 153 -1.09 18.81 -0.66
CA ASN A 153 0.08 18.86 -1.54
C ASN A 153 -0.02 17.89 -2.74
N GLY A 154 -1.23 17.42 -3.05
CA GLY A 154 -1.53 16.74 -4.32
C GLY A 154 -1.17 15.26 -4.38
N ILE A 155 -1.10 14.58 -3.23
CA ILE A 155 -1.09 13.11 -3.15
C ILE A 155 -2.52 12.59 -3.36
N ASP A 156 -2.66 11.41 -3.98
CA ASP A 156 -3.97 10.84 -4.36
C ASP A 156 -4.67 10.09 -3.21
N GLY A 157 -3.88 9.65 -2.22
CA GLY A 157 -4.38 8.91 -1.06
C GLY A 157 -3.27 8.55 -0.07
N VAL A 158 -3.60 7.72 0.90
CA VAL A 158 -2.67 7.33 1.97
C VAL A 158 -2.57 5.83 2.19
N VAL A 159 -1.38 5.40 2.61
CA VAL A 159 -1.17 4.11 3.27
C VAL A 159 -1.32 4.34 4.77
N CYS A 160 -2.31 3.70 5.41
CA CYS A 160 -2.64 3.89 6.82
C CYS A 160 -3.06 2.57 7.49
N SER A 161 -3.05 2.54 8.83
CA SER A 161 -3.54 1.37 9.56
C SER A 161 -5.06 1.25 9.44
N ILE A 162 -5.60 0.11 9.87
CA ILE A 162 -7.04 -0.12 9.87
C ILE A 162 -7.80 0.82 10.83
N GLU A 163 -7.20 1.15 11.98
CA GLU A 163 -7.81 2.02 12.97
C GLU A 163 -7.93 3.47 12.48
N ASP A 164 -6.99 3.92 11.65
CA ASP A 164 -6.92 5.31 11.18
C ASP A 164 -7.91 5.61 10.03
N ILE A 165 -8.44 4.57 9.34
CA ILE A 165 -9.24 4.72 8.11
C ILE A 165 -10.47 5.59 8.36
N SER A 166 -11.23 5.28 9.41
CA SER A 166 -12.52 5.95 9.66
C SER A 166 -12.32 7.45 9.92
N GLY A 167 -11.32 7.80 10.73
CA GLY A 167 -10.95 9.19 11.01
C GLY A 167 -10.46 9.93 9.76
N ILE A 168 -9.61 9.27 8.95
CA ILE A 168 -9.12 9.84 7.69
C ILE A 168 -10.27 10.07 6.69
N LYS A 169 -11.17 9.10 6.50
CA LYS A 169 -12.32 9.22 5.60
C LYS A 169 -13.31 10.27 6.08
N ALA A 170 -13.55 10.38 7.38
CA ALA A 170 -14.38 11.44 7.95
C ALA A 170 -13.76 12.83 7.72
N ALA A 171 -12.45 12.97 7.86
CA ALA A 171 -11.75 14.25 7.72
C ALA A 171 -11.55 14.67 6.25
N LEU A 172 -11.35 13.72 5.33
CA LEU A 172 -10.88 13.98 3.96
C LEU A 172 -11.85 13.53 2.87
N GLY A 173 -12.95 12.87 3.20
CA GLY A 173 -13.96 12.41 2.24
C GLY A 173 -13.61 11.10 1.54
N GLY A 174 -14.61 10.53 0.84
CA GLY A 174 -14.52 9.22 0.20
C GLY A 174 -13.51 9.13 -0.94
N ASP A 175 -13.34 10.22 -1.71
CA ASP A 175 -12.50 10.24 -2.92
C ASP A 175 -11.00 10.20 -2.63
N PHE A 176 -10.56 10.48 -1.40
CA PHE A 176 -9.16 10.41 -1.01
C PHE A 176 -8.80 8.96 -0.69
N LEU A 177 -7.95 8.34 -1.52
CA LEU A 177 -7.75 6.90 -1.48
C LEU A 177 -7.13 6.43 -0.16
N SER A 178 -7.49 5.23 0.29
CA SER A 178 -6.84 4.55 1.40
C SER A 178 -6.39 3.15 1.00
N VAL A 179 -5.14 2.83 1.33
CA VAL A 179 -4.55 1.51 1.18
C VAL A 179 -4.18 0.98 2.56
N THR A 180 -4.78 -0.12 2.97
CA THR A 180 -4.61 -0.69 4.31
C THR A 180 -3.78 -1.98 4.24
N PRO A 181 -2.52 -1.95 4.66
CA PRO A 181 -1.67 -3.13 4.67
C PRO A 181 -1.85 -3.98 5.93
N GLY A 182 -1.41 -5.24 5.83
CA GLY A 182 -1.36 -6.15 6.98
C GLY A 182 -2.73 -6.68 7.40
N VAL A 183 -3.71 -6.66 6.48
CA VAL A 183 -5.00 -7.30 6.69
C VAL A 183 -4.87 -8.83 6.57
N ARG A 184 -5.76 -9.55 7.26
CA ARG A 184 -5.85 -11.01 7.21
C ARG A 184 -7.28 -11.48 6.90
N MET A 185 -7.44 -12.64 6.27
CA MET A 185 -8.76 -13.26 6.07
C MET A 185 -9.40 -13.72 7.37
N LEU A 186 -8.60 -14.23 8.31
CA LEU A 186 -9.05 -14.65 9.65
C LEU A 186 -8.10 -14.07 10.70
N GLN A 187 -8.64 -13.65 11.85
CA GLN A 187 -7.82 -13.30 13.01
C GLN A 187 -7.23 -14.59 13.61
N ASP A 188 -5.95 -14.85 13.36
CA ASP A 188 -5.18 -15.68 14.30
C ASP A 188 -4.81 -14.80 15.50
N ILE A 189 -5.14 -15.29 16.70
CA ILE A 189 -5.07 -14.57 17.97
C ILE A 189 -3.63 -14.17 18.37
N ASP A 190 -2.62 -14.84 17.83
CA ASP A 190 -1.27 -14.85 18.42
C ASP A 190 -0.26 -13.84 17.85
N ASP A 191 -0.59 -13.06 16.81
CA ASP A 191 0.41 -12.19 16.19
C ASP A 191 -0.19 -10.90 15.58
N GLN A 192 -0.27 -9.85 16.42
CA GLN A 192 0.27 -8.49 16.18
C GLN A 192 -0.62 -7.30 16.59
N LYS A 193 0.07 -6.29 17.13
CA LYS A 193 -0.39 -4.90 17.32
C LYS A 193 -0.94 -4.33 16.00
N ARG A 194 -2.15 -3.75 16.02
CA ARG A 194 -2.82 -2.98 14.94
C ARG A 194 -3.10 -3.69 13.60
N ALA A 195 -3.09 -5.02 13.56
CA ALA A 195 -3.53 -5.79 12.39
C ALA A 195 -5.02 -6.17 12.51
N GLY A 196 -5.80 -6.00 11.43
CA GLY A 196 -7.24 -6.27 11.41
C GLY A 196 -7.66 -7.23 10.30
N SER A 197 -8.94 -7.64 10.31
CA SER A 197 -9.48 -8.52 9.27
C SER A 197 -9.80 -7.74 7.99
N ILE A 198 -9.83 -8.44 6.85
CA ILE A 198 -10.32 -7.87 5.57
C ILE A 198 -11.75 -7.33 5.73
N TYR A 199 -12.59 -8.02 6.51
CA TYR A 199 -13.97 -7.59 6.78
C TYR A 199 -14.03 -6.25 7.49
N ASP A 200 -13.19 -6.06 8.51
CA ASP A 200 -13.10 -4.80 9.25
C ASP A 200 -12.60 -3.67 8.34
N ALA A 201 -11.59 -3.96 7.51
CA ALA A 201 -11.01 -2.94 6.63
C ALA A 201 -12.06 -2.43 5.62
N ILE A 202 -12.87 -3.33 5.06
CA ILE A 202 -13.96 -2.96 4.16
C ILE A 202 -15.07 -2.22 4.91
N ARG A 203 -15.41 -2.66 6.12
CA ARG A 203 -16.41 -2.00 6.96
C ARG A 203 -16.01 -0.57 7.30
N PHE A 204 -14.73 -0.32 7.54
CA PHE A 204 -14.19 1.02 7.80
C PHE A 204 -13.98 1.86 6.54
N GLY A 205 -14.25 1.31 5.35
CA GLY A 205 -14.24 2.05 4.10
C GLY A 205 -12.86 2.17 3.46
N THR A 206 -12.01 1.15 3.59
CA THR A 206 -10.76 1.09 2.81
C THR A 206 -11.05 0.98 1.30
N ASP A 207 -10.24 1.62 0.46
CA ASP A 207 -10.33 1.44 -1.00
C ASP A 207 -9.55 0.23 -1.49
N PHE A 208 -8.41 -0.06 -0.86
CA PHE A 208 -7.56 -1.20 -1.18
C PHE A 208 -7.03 -1.89 0.06
N VAL A 209 -7.04 -3.21 0.03
CA VAL A 209 -6.43 -4.05 1.07
C VAL A 209 -5.13 -4.67 0.57
N VAL A 210 -4.08 -4.70 1.40
CA VAL A 210 -2.84 -5.43 1.09
C VAL A 210 -2.73 -6.67 1.95
N VAL A 211 -2.73 -7.82 1.28
CA VAL A 211 -2.63 -9.15 1.86
C VAL A 211 -1.26 -9.76 1.51
N GLY A 212 -0.55 -10.33 2.48
CA GLY A 212 0.81 -10.86 2.26
C GLY A 212 0.97 -12.32 2.67
N ARG A 213 1.58 -12.52 3.84
CA ARG A 213 2.03 -13.84 4.34
C ARG A 213 0.96 -14.94 4.31
N GLU A 214 -0.31 -14.60 4.52
CA GLU A 214 -1.38 -15.60 4.47
C GLU A 214 -1.60 -16.23 3.10
N ILE A 215 -1.12 -15.60 2.02
CA ILE A 215 -1.09 -16.18 0.66
C ILE A 215 0.29 -16.78 0.40
N THR A 216 1.35 -15.99 0.55
CA THR A 216 2.70 -16.36 0.10
C THR A 216 3.36 -17.47 0.92
N GLN A 217 2.95 -17.65 2.18
CA GLN A 217 3.48 -18.69 3.07
C GLN A 217 2.44 -19.79 3.38
N ALA A 218 1.30 -19.78 2.68
CA ALA A 218 0.25 -20.76 2.91
C ALA A 218 0.66 -22.15 2.44
N LYS A 219 0.26 -23.19 3.20
CA LYS A 219 0.35 -24.58 2.72
C LYS A 219 -0.54 -24.83 1.49
N ASN A 220 -1.64 -24.09 1.37
CA ASN A 220 -2.56 -24.13 0.23
C ASN A 220 -2.92 -22.70 -0.22
N PRO A 221 -2.05 -22.03 -1.00
CA PRO A 221 -2.29 -20.65 -1.46
C PRO A 221 -3.55 -20.52 -2.32
N GLU A 222 -3.85 -21.51 -3.16
CA GLU A 222 -5.06 -21.54 -4.00
C GLU A 222 -6.34 -21.51 -3.15
N GLY A 223 -6.36 -22.26 -2.05
CA GLY A 223 -7.47 -22.24 -1.10
C GLY A 223 -7.66 -20.88 -0.41
N VAL A 224 -6.58 -20.13 -0.17
CA VAL A 224 -6.67 -18.77 0.41
C VAL A 224 -7.17 -17.78 -0.65
N LEU A 225 -6.64 -17.85 -1.87
CA LEU A 225 -7.09 -17.02 -2.99
C LEU A 225 -8.59 -17.20 -3.24
N LYS A 226 -9.08 -18.44 -3.37
CA LYS A 226 -10.50 -18.74 -3.56
C LYS A 226 -11.41 -18.16 -2.47
N LYS A 227 -10.94 -18.13 -1.21
CA LYS A 227 -11.69 -17.48 -0.13
C LYS A 227 -11.76 -15.98 -0.33
N ILE A 228 -10.66 -15.32 -0.72
CA ILE A 228 -10.65 -13.89 -1.00
C ILE A 228 -11.51 -13.58 -2.23
N GLU A 229 -11.42 -14.37 -3.29
CA GLU A 229 -12.25 -14.26 -4.50
C GLU A 229 -13.74 -14.33 -4.17
N SER A 230 -14.15 -15.14 -3.21
CA SER A 230 -15.55 -15.22 -2.78
C SER A 230 -16.10 -13.93 -2.16
N LEU A 231 -15.22 -13.00 -1.75
CA LEU A 231 -15.58 -11.66 -1.28
C LEU A 231 -15.66 -10.64 -2.43
N ILE A 232 -15.17 -11.00 -3.63
CA ILE A 232 -15.16 -10.14 -4.81
C ILE A 232 -16.47 -10.31 -5.59
N VAL A 233 -17.11 -9.21 -5.95
CA VAL A 233 -18.38 -9.16 -6.71
C VAL A 233 -18.35 -8.18 -7.86
#